data_AF-A0A352JQE5-F1
#
_entry.id   AF-A0A352JQE5-F1
#
_cell.length_a   1.000
_cell.length_b   1.000
_cell.length_c   1.000
_cell.angle_alpha   90.00
_cell.angle_beta   90.00
_cell.angle_gamma   90.00
#
_symmetry.space_group_name_H-M   'P 1'
#
loop_
_entity.id
_entity.type
_entity.pdbx_description
1 polymer ?
#
loop_
_entity_poly.entity_id
_entity_poly.type
_entity_poly.pdbx_seq_one_letter_code
_entity_poly.pdbx_strand_id
1 'polypeptide(L)'
;MVSLNSQIIKPRTLFLLAIIILVTITNALCLTTKERWAKDNYESLTIRPAESPVLLNAGGPDGYGYFYYDSQDSATNAPDYHWINITGDSIINFYEDDQILGPYNIGFPFTFYGLNVTSFRVCSNGWISFNSLTPEYQNRPIPTSDEPNSLIAVYWDDLVPDSSHAYYYTNNDDTCIVAWHNFRHYPNTGIYTFEVILTSNNGIVFQYQQLNGTLDSHTIGIENSSGSAGLQYIYNSFSNETGRAIYFGLRPPHYVTHDVMPSSFRGPSNPRGLVGSQFVPSVRFTNAGSAIETFDGRVRIFHNSQQLYNQTRRISNLRSDSSYQTSFLSFTPTEAGSYQLIATSELSTDLRPRNDTISISYYAYSALVSLNFEANAASFLGNHDWQWGVPTHGPSPAHSGTRLWATKLTSDYTVGPLLSSLNSDTLFLGEGATLTFWHWYNTEALFDGGNVKISTDDGASWTILMPAGGYDGILSNAFQNPMGGQPAFYGISNGWFMETFDLSAYANTTAIIRFDFGSD
;
A
#
# COMPACT_ATOMS: atom_id res chain seq x y z
N MET A 1 -65.71 0.55 -13.70
CA MET A 1 -64.71 0.32 -12.64
C MET A 1 -64.02 -1.00 -13.00
N VAL A 2 -62.95 -1.02 -13.81
CA VAL A 2 -61.53 -0.71 -13.46
C VAL A 2 -61.08 -1.65 -12.33
N SER A 3 -60.03 -2.47 -12.41
CA SER A 3 -58.83 -2.46 -13.27
C SER A 3 -58.31 -3.88 -13.59
N LEU A 4 -57.79 -4.03 -14.80
CA LEU A 4 -56.80 -5.04 -15.17
C LEU A 4 -55.53 -4.84 -14.33
N ASN A 5 -55.02 -5.93 -13.74
CA ASN A 5 -53.66 -5.97 -13.20
C ASN A 5 -52.68 -5.93 -14.37
N SER A 6 -51.97 -4.82 -14.48
CA SER A 6 -50.83 -4.61 -15.36
C SER A 6 -49.73 -5.63 -15.04
N GLN A 7 -49.50 -6.58 -15.93
CA GLN A 7 -48.16 -7.15 -16.06
C GLN A 7 -47.25 -6.02 -16.52
N ILE A 8 -46.33 -5.66 -15.63
CA ILE A 8 -45.26 -4.70 -15.93
C ILE A 8 -44.39 -5.36 -17.00
N ILE A 9 -44.57 -4.95 -18.24
CA ILE A 9 -43.59 -5.15 -19.31
C ILE A 9 -42.36 -4.34 -18.89
N LYS A 10 -41.38 -5.00 -18.29
CA LYS A 10 -40.08 -4.40 -18.02
C LYS A 10 -39.29 -4.38 -19.33
N PRO A 11 -38.72 -3.25 -19.77
CA PRO A 11 -37.90 -3.20 -20.98
C PRO A 11 -36.60 -4.00 -20.79
N ARG A 12 -36.26 -4.89 -21.73
CA ARG A 12 -35.17 -5.90 -21.64
C ARG A 12 -34.13 -5.71 -22.76
N THR A 13 -33.10 -4.89 -22.60
CA THR A 13 -32.32 -4.44 -23.78
C THR A 13 -30.82 -4.78 -23.77
N LEU A 14 -30.41 -5.64 -24.71
CA LEU A 14 -29.16 -5.66 -25.51
C LEU A 14 -27.77 -5.77 -24.81
N PHE A 15 -26.88 -6.60 -25.37
CA PHE A 15 -25.43 -6.67 -25.09
C PHE A 15 -24.68 -6.14 -26.33
N LEU A 16 -23.77 -5.17 -26.18
CA LEU A 16 -23.03 -4.57 -27.31
C LEU A 16 -21.53 -4.57 -27.09
N LEU A 17 -20.76 -4.64 -28.18
CA LEU A 17 -19.33 -4.92 -28.12
C LEU A 17 -18.50 -4.07 -29.11
N ALA A 18 -17.43 -3.44 -28.62
CA ALA A 18 -16.35 -2.83 -29.41
C ALA A 18 -15.00 -3.43 -28.95
N ILE A 19 -14.33 -4.23 -29.78
CA ILE A 19 -13.20 -5.09 -29.39
C ILE A 19 -11.85 -4.49 -29.81
N ILE A 20 -10.89 -4.41 -28.89
CA ILE A 20 -9.48 -4.17 -29.18
C ILE A 20 -8.65 -5.39 -28.72
N ILE A 21 -8.01 -6.11 -29.66
CA ILE A 21 -7.18 -7.28 -29.34
C ILE A 21 -5.70 -6.85 -29.40
N LEU A 22 -5.02 -6.81 -28.25
CA LEU A 22 -3.60 -6.47 -28.17
C LEU A 22 -2.76 -7.75 -28.22
N VAL A 23 -1.92 -7.86 -29.25
CA VAL A 23 -0.91 -8.92 -29.42
C VAL A 23 0.45 -8.25 -29.49
N THR A 24 1.46 -8.86 -28.89
CA THR A 24 2.89 -8.52 -29.02
C THR A 24 3.55 -9.45 -30.04
N ILE A 25 4.49 -8.96 -30.86
CA ILE A 25 5.46 -9.81 -31.57
C ILE A 25 6.83 -9.40 -31.07
N THR A 26 7.60 -10.34 -30.55
CA THR A 26 9.05 -10.17 -30.40
C THR A 26 9.71 -10.70 -31.68
N ASN A 27 10.46 -9.83 -32.35
CA ASN A 27 11.27 -10.20 -33.50
C ASN A 27 12.24 -11.32 -33.08
N ALA A 28 12.19 -12.43 -33.82
CA ALA A 28 13.13 -13.52 -33.68
C ALA A 28 14.55 -13.05 -34.06
N LEU A 29 15.47 -13.13 -33.10
CA LEU A 29 16.88 -13.35 -33.39
C LEU A 29 17.32 -14.60 -32.63
N CYS A 30 17.64 -15.62 -33.42
CA CYS A 30 18.24 -16.88 -33.02
C CYS A 30 19.51 -16.65 -32.21
N LEU A 31 19.57 -17.20 -31.00
CA LEU A 31 20.81 -17.69 -30.39
C LEU A 31 20.52 -19.00 -29.67
N THR A 32 21.05 -20.06 -30.24
CA THR A 32 21.15 -21.41 -29.71
C THR A 32 22.01 -21.42 -28.44
N THR A 33 21.47 -21.84 -27.29
CA THR A 33 21.82 -23.09 -26.59
C THR A 33 21.07 -23.15 -25.26
N LYS A 34 20.57 -24.35 -25.02
CA LYS A 34 19.74 -24.82 -23.91
C LYS A 34 20.49 -24.74 -22.56
N GLU A 35 19.76 -24.32 -21.53
CA GLU A 35 19.95 -24.59 -20.08
C GLU A 35 21.13 -23.92 -19.33
N ARG A 36 20.83 -22.78 -18.69
CA ARG A 36 21.43 -22.37 -17.40
C ARG A 36 20.42 -21.55 -16.59
N TRP A 37 19.73 -22.18 -15.64
CA TRP A 37 19.48 -21.71 -14.25
C TRP A 37 18.34 -22.48 -13.55
N ALA A 38 18.63 -23.73 -13.19
CA ALA A 38 17.88 -24.47 -12.17
C ALA A 38 18.82 -25.48 -11.49
N LYS A 39 19.72 -24.96 -10.66
CA LYS A 39 20.42 -25.62 -9.54
C LYS A 39 21.66 -24.80 -9.21
N ASP A 40 21.63 -24.20 -8.03
CA ASP A 40 22.74 -23.97 -7.09
C ASP A 40 22.49 -22.67 -6.32
N ASN A 41 22.49 -22.81 -4.99
CA ASN A 41 22.34 -21.80 -3.93
C ASN A 41 20.94 -21.69 -3.28
N TYR A 42 20.36 -22.83 -2.92
CA TYR A 42 19.78 -22.98 -1.58
C TYR A 42 20.89 -23.50 -0.66
N GLU A 43 20.95 -22.95 0.56
CA GLU A 43 21.89 -23.24 1.68
C GLU A 43 23.25 -22.52 1.68
N SER A 44 23.28 -21.35 2.34
CA SER A 44 24.22 -21.10 3.45
C SER A 44 23.83 -19.81 4.21
N LEU A 45 22.73 -19.85 4.98
CA LEU A 45 22.58 -18.99 6.15
C LEU A 45 22.87 -19.86 7.36
N THR A 46 24.15 -20.09 7.60
CA THR A 46 24.64 -20.66 8.84
C THR A 46 24.12 -19.78 9.98
N ILE A 47 23.27 -20.35 10.81
CA ILE A 47 22.92 -19.81 12.13
C ILE A 47 24.26 -19.57 12.84
N ARG A 48 24.64 -18.30 12.98
CA ARG A 48 25.69 -17.96 13.93
C ARG A 48 25.11 -18.18 15.32
N PRO A 49 25.84 -18.84 16.23
CA PRO A 49 25.41 -18.93 17.62
C PRO A 49 25.23 -17.51 18.18
N ALA A 50 24.30 -17.37 19.13
CA ALA A 50 24.06 -16.15 19.87
C ALA A 50 25.37 -15.65 20.50
N GLU A 51 26.00 -14.66 19.87
CA GLU A 51 27.09 -13.90 20.43
C GLU A 51 26.52 -12.54 20.86
N SER A 52 26.27 -12.41 22.17
CA SER A 52 26.00 -11.18 22.94
C SER A 52 24.86 -10.27 22.46
N PRO A 53 24.02 -9.73 23.36
CA PRO A 53 22.96 -8.82 22.94
C PRO A 53 23.59 -7.61 22.26
N VAL A 54 23.30 -7.43 20.96
CA VAL A 54 23.51 -6.15 20.30
C VAL A 54 22.69 -5.16 21.11
N LEU A 55 23.34 -4.27 21.86
CA LEU A 55 22.70 -3.05 22.36
C LEU A 55 22.23 -2.32 21.09
N LEU A 56 20.95 -2.49 20.76
CA LEU A 56 20.33 -1.74 19.69
C LEU A 56 20.06 -0.36 20.25
N ASN A 57 21.02 0.55 20.07
CA ASN A 57 20.85 1.96 20.40
C ASN A 57 19.82 2.64 19.48
N ALA A 58 19.26 1.93 18.49
CA ALA A 58 18.17 2.35 17.61
C ALA A 58 17.34 1.16 17.10
N GLY A 59 16.07 1.42 16.78
CA GLY A 59 15.13 0.44 16.21
C GLY A 59 13.92 1.08 15.51
N GLY A 60 13.08 0.23 14.90
CA GLY A 60 11.99 0.64 14.01
C GLY A 60 12.39 0.71 12.52
N PRO A 61 11.51 1.24 11.63
CA PRO A 61 10.17 1.68 11.95
C PRO A 61 9.26 0.49 12.29
N ASP A 62 8.33 0.68 13.22
CA ASP A 62 7.21 -0.26 13.35
C ASP A 62 6.15 -0.06 12.24
N GLY A 63 5.05 -0.82 12.29
CA GLY A 63 3.97 -0.75 11.31
C GLY A 63 3.24 0.60 11.23
N TYR A 64 3.48 1.52 12.18
CA TYR A 64 2.94 2.87 12.22
C TYR A 64 4.00 3.95 11.93
N GLY A 65 5.24 3.53 11.65
CA GLY A 65 6.34 4.43 11.30
C GLY A 65 7.09 5.01 12.50
N TYR A 66 6.86 4.51 13.72
CA TYR A 66 7.61 4.95 14.89
C TYR A 66 9.00 4.33 14.88
N PHE A 67 10.00 5.09 15.32
CA PHE A 67 11.36 4.66 15.58
C PHE A 67 11.68 4.84 17.07
N TYR A 68 12.72 4.14 17.54
CA TYR A 68 13.43 4.54 18.75
C TYR A 68 14.91 4.70 18.48
N TYR A 69 15.56 5.58 19.22
CA TYR A 69 17.03 5.65 19.29
C TYR A 69 17.46 6.43 20.53
N ASP A 70 18.58 6.04 21.13
CA ASP A 70 19.07 6.57 22.40
C ASP A 70 20.27 7.50 22.24
N SER A 71 20.64 8.14 23.35
CA SER A 71 21.76 9.09 23.44
C SER A 71 23.15 8.46 23.20
N GLN A 72 23.25 7.14 23.07
CA GLN A 72 24.47 6.41 22.70
C GLN A 72 24.48 6.00 21.23
N ASP A 73 23.42 6.25 20.47
CA ASP A 73 23.41 6.06 19.03
C ASP A 73 24.30 7.10 18.33
N SER A 74 24.80 6.76 17.14
CA SER A 74 25.66 7.63 16.34
C SER A 74 24.88 8.61 15.44
N ALA A 75 23.55 8.59 15.51
CA ALA A 75 22.70 9.53 14.80
C ALA A 75 22.99 10.97 15.22
N THR A 76 23.14 11.86 14.23
CA THR A 76 23.33 13.31 14.42
C THR A 76 22.15 14.00 15.10
N ASN A 77 20.99 13.36 15.13
CA ASN A 77 19.78 13.81 15.81
C ASN A 77 19.43 12.96 17.05
N ALA A 78 20.39 12.16 17.56
CA ALA A 78 20.27 11.43 18.82
C ALA A 78 19.82 12.36 19.96
N PRO A 79 18.95 11.91 20.88
CA PRO A 79 18.54 12.73 22.00
C PRO A 79 19.73 12.97 22.95
N ASP A 80 19.82 14.18 23.51
CA ASP A 80 20.74 14.46 24.60
C ASP A 80 20.07 14.15 25.94
N TYR A 81 20.81 13.54 26.88
CA TYR A 81 20.38 13.48 28.27
C TYR A 81 20.49 14.88 28.90
N HIS A 82 19.35 15.41 29.33
CA HIS A 82 19.19 16.69 29.99
C HIS A 82 17.96 16.65 30.92
N TRP A 83 18.18 16.19 32.16
CA TRP A 83 17.13 16.05 33.18
C TRP A 83 16.35 17.35 33.43
N ILE A 84 15.02 17.30 33.35
CA ILE A 84 14.16 18.45 33.63
C ILE A 84 13.58 18.31 35.04
N ASN A 85 14.09 19.10 35.98
CA ASN A 85 13.60 19.03 37.34
C ASN A 85 12.23 19.70 37.51
N ILE A 86 11.18 18.89 37.70
CA ILE A 86 9.81 19.33 38.00
C ILE A 86 9.38 19.07 39.46
N THR A 87 10.34 18.80 40.37
CA THR A 87 10.06 18.67 41.82
C THR A 87 9.65 20.04 42.38
N GLY A 88 8.35 20.33 42.38
CA GLY A 88 7.79 21.64 42.70
C GLY A 88 6.54 21.99 41.89
N ASP A 89 6.32 21.29 40.79
CA ASP A 89 5.10 21.35 39.99
C ASP A 89 3.98 20.48 40.58
N SER A 90 2.99 20.10 39.77
CA SER A 90 1.81 19.37 40.24
C SER A 90 2.21 17.98 40.73
N ILE A 91 1.91 17.70 41.99
CA ILE A 91 2.18 16.39 42.60
C ILE A 91 1.09 15.40 42.18
N ILE A 92 1.52 14.21 41.74
CA ILE A 92 0.69 13.02 41.58
C ILE A 92 0.86 12.18 42.85
N ASN A 93 -0.12 12.27 43.75
CA ASN A 93 -0.09 11.58 45.03
C ASN A 93 -0.64 10.16 44.90
N PHE A 94 0.26 9.18 44.79
CA PHE A 94 -0.07 7.78 45.03
C PHE A 94 -0.10 7.54 46.54
N TYR A 95 -1.23 7.06 47.05
CA TYR A 95 -1.46 6.79 48.47
C TYR A 95 -1.29 5.32 48.84
N GLU A 96 -1.36 4.44 47.85
CA GLU A 96 -1.25 2.99 47.97
C GLU A 96 -0.39 2.45 46.83
N ASP A 97 0.01 1.19 46.96
CA ASP A 97 0.63 0.45 45.87
C ASP A 97 -0.38 0.18 44.74
N ASP A 98 0.13 -0.10 43.53
CA ASP A 98 -0.69 -0.41 42.35
C ASP A 98 -1.82 0.59 42.09
N GLN A 99 -1.45 1.84 41.84
CA GLN A 99 -2.42 2.91 41.57
C GLN A 99 -2.25 3.50 40.17
N ILE A 100 -3.38 3.92 39.60
CA ILE A 100 -3.45 4.67 38.35
C ILE A 100 -4.28 5.94 38.55
N LEU A 101 -3.70 7.09 38.25
CA LEU A 101 -4.30 8.40 38.49
C LEU A 101 -4.43 9.20 37.19
N GLY A 102 -5.33 10.20 37.22
CA GLY A 102 -5.66 11.04 36.06
C GLY A 102 -7.14 10.94 35.65
N PRO A 103 -7.51 11.44 34.46
CA PRO A 103 -6.60 11.88 33.40
C PRO A 103 -5.91 13.23 33.69
N TYR A 104 -4.68 13.38 33.23
CA TYR A 104 -3.91 14.62 33.19
C TYR A 104 -3.86 15.15 31.76
N ASN A 105 -3.99 16.46 31.56
CA ASN A 105 -4.03 17.05 30.22
C ASN A 105 -2.64 17.06 29.57
N ILE A 106 -2.55 16.86 28.26
CA ILE A 106 -1.27 17.06 27.55
C ILE A 106 -1.01 18.56 27.36
N GLY A 107 -2.07 19.33 27.10
CA GLY A 107 -2.03 20.78 26.92
C GLY A 107 -1.81 21.23 25.48
N PHE A 108 -1.55 20.31 24.55
CA PHE A 108 -1.40 20.55 23.11
C PHE A 108 -1.86 19.34 22.29
N PRO A 109 -2.11 19.48 20.98
CA PRO A 109 -2.42 18.34 20.11
C PRO A 109 -1.28 17.33 20.08
N PHE A 110 -1.58 16.07 20.40
CA PHE A 110 -0.62 14.98 20.37
C PHE A 110 -1.22 13.77 19.67
N THR A 111 -0.47 13.18 18.76
CA THR A 111 -0.85 11.98 18.01
C THR A 111 0.01 10.81 18.46
N PHE A 112 -0.64 9.73 18.91
CA PHE A 112 -0.01 8.50 19.33
C PHE A 112 -0.60 7.32 18.55
N TYR A 113 0.23 6.60 17.78
CA TYR A 113 -0.20 5.48 16.93
C TYR A 113 -1.41 5.80 16.03
N GLY A 114 -1.41 7.01 15.46
CA GLY A 114 -2.48 7.50 14.57
C GLY A 114 -3.74 8.00 15.28
N LEU A 115 -3.78 7.98 16.61
CA LEU A 115 -4.89 8.50 17.41
C LEU A 115 -4.53 9.86 18.01
N ASN A 116 -5.45 10.82 17.91
CA ASN A 116 -5.33 12.09 18.62
C ASN A 116 -5.72 11.91 20.08
N VAL A 117 -4.79 12.19 20.98
CA VAL A 117 -4.98 12.08 22.43
C VAL A 117 -4.75 13.44 23.07
N THR A 118 -5.53 13.76 24.08
CA THR A 118 -5.50 15.07 24.77
C THR A 118 -5.16 14.96 26.25
N SER A 119 -5.17 13.74 26.78
CA SER A 119 -4.92 13.45 28.18
C SER A 119 -4.45 12.01 28.36
N PHE A 120 -3.76 11.72 29.45
CA PHE A 120 -3.24 10.40 29.80
C PHE A 120 -3.47 10.10 31.28
N ARG A 121 -3.31 8.84 31.65
CA ARG A 121 -3.27 8.37 33.04
C ARG A 121 -1.86 7.92 33.39
N VAL A 122 -1.47 8.09 34.65
CA VAL A 122 -0.14 7.75 35.17
C VAL A 122 -0.28 6.61 36.17
N CYS A 123 0.51 5.56 36.02
CA CYS A 123 0.57 4.45 36.96
C CYS A 123 1.78 4.59 37.90
N SER A 124 1.65 4.13 39.15
CA SER A 124 2.76 4.01 40.10
C SER A 124 3.88 3.12 39.54
N ASN A 125 3.53 2.13 38.74
CA ASN A 125 4.40 1.13 38.12
C ASN A 125 5.19 1.63 36.88
N GLY A 126 5.46 2.95 36.80
CA GLY A 126 6.45 3.51 35.86
C GLY A 126 6.00 3.65 34.40
N TRP A 127 4.69 3.74 34.15
CA TRP A 127 4.14 3.91 32.80
C TRP A 127 2.96 4.88 32.74
N ILE A 128 2.68 5.40 31.54
CA ILE A 128 1.45 6.14 31.23
C ILE A 128 0.64 5.44 30.14
N SER A 129 -0.68 5.61 30.16
CA SER A 129 -1.57 5.10 29.11
C SER A 129 -2.64 6.13 28.76
N PHE A 130 -3.08 6.11 27.50
CA PHE A 130 -4.14 7.00 27.00
C PHE A 130 -5.56 6.43 27.19
N ASN A 131 -5.70 5.14 27.49
CA ASN A 131 -7.02 4.51 27.65
C ASN A 131 -7.10 3.43 28.74
N SER A 132 -5.99 2.92 29.27
CA SER A 132 -6.02 1.87 30.28
C SER A 132 -6.46 2.39 31.65
N LEU A 133 -7.15 1.53 32.40
CA LEU A 133 -7.69 1.81 33.73
C LEU A 133 -7.15 0.83 34.79
N THR A 134 -6.29 -0.11 34.40
CA THR A 134 -5.77 -1.17 35.28
C THR A 134 -4.33 -0.87 35.67
N PRO A 135 -4.00 -0.76 36.96
CA PRO A 135 -2.64 -0.48 37.44
C PRO A 135 -1.78 -1.75 37.42
N GLU A 136 -1.55 -2.31 36.24
CA GLU A 136 -0.77 -3.55 36.05
C GLU A 136 0.71 -3.34 36.46
N TYR A 137 1.16 -4.17 37.41
CA TYR A 137 2.56 -4.24 37.85
C TYR A 137 3.35 -5.30 37.07
N GLN A 138 2.68 -6.33 36.52
CA GLN A 138 3.36 -7.38 35.77
C GLN A 138 3.74 -6.88 34.38
N ASN A 139 5.01 -6.55 34.21
CA ASN A 139 5.54 -6.10 32.93
C ASN A 139 5.50 -7.22 31.86
N ARG A 140 5.32 -6.81 30.61
CA ARG A 140 5.19 -7.71 29.46
C ARG A 140 6.10 -7.28 28.31
N PRO A 141 6.43 -8.19 27.36
CA PRO A 141 7.08 -7.79 26.12
C PRO A 141 6.15 -6.88 25.30
N ILE A 142 6.75 -6.03 24.46
CA ILE A 142 6.04 -5.12 23.56
C ILE A 142 6.28 -5.56 22.10
N PRO A 143 5.26 -5.62 21.24
CA PRO A 143 3.85 -5.39 21.54
C PRO A 143 3.17 -6.60 22.20
N THR A 144 2.13 -6.36 22.98
CA THR A 144 1.25 -7.40 23.53
C THR A 144 -0.21 -6.95 23.59
N SER A 145 -1.16 -7.82 23.27
CA SER A 145 -2.60 -7.51 23.38
C SER A 145 -3.13 -7.42 24.82
N ASP A 146 -2.34 -7.87 25.80
CA ASP A 146 -2.70 -7.87 27.21
C ASP A 146 -2.58 -6.46 27.82
N GLU A 147 -3.57 -6.01 28.60
CA GLU A 147 -3.57 -4.68 29.22
C GLU A 147 -2.37 -4.43 30.16
N PRO A 148 -1.74 -3.25 30.15
CA PRO A 148 -2.26 -1.98 29.64
C PRO A 148 -1.92 -1.72 28.16
N ASN A 149 -2.90 -1.28 27.37
CA ASN A 149 -2.68 -0.85 25.96
C ASN A 149 -2.59 0.69 25.83
N SER A 150 -2.34 1.18 24.61
CA SER A 150 -2.02 2.60 24.34
C SER A 150 -0.93 3.11 25.28
N LEU A 151 0.10 2.29 25.42
CA LEU A 151 1.03 2.30 26.53
C LEU A 151 2.32 3.02 26.16
N ILE A 152 2.81 3.81 27.10
CA ILE A 152 4.17 4.34 27.13
C ILE A 152 4.81 3.81 28.41
N ALA A 153 5.56 2.72 28.28
CA ALA A 153 6.30 2.06 29.35
C ALA A 153 7.66 2.73 29.50
N VAL A 154 7.76 3.67 30.44
CA VAL A 154 8.98 4.48 30.66
C VAL A 154 10.00 3.66 31.44
N TYR A 155 9.53 2.99 32.50
CA TYR A 155 10.26 1.97 33.26
C TYR A 155 9.22 1.07 33.92
N TRP A 156 8.55 0.23 33.13
CA TRP A 156 7.44 -0.59 33.63
C TRP A 156 7.96 -1.80 34.39
N ASP A 157 7.71 -1.80 35.70
CA ASP A 157 8.04 -2.85 36.66
C ASP A 157 7.12 -2.69 37.89
N ASP A 158 7.25 -3.56 38.88
CA ASP A 158 6.56 -3.51 40.17
C ASP A 158 7.20 -2.43 41.07
N LEU A 159 6.68 -1.20 41.00
CA LEU A 159 7.25 -0.02 41.68
C LEU A 159 6.34 0.51 42.79
N VAL A 160 6.94 0.71 43.96
CA VAL A 160 6.26 1.26 45.13
C VAL A 160 6.50 2.76 45.30
N PRO A 161 5.47 3.54 45.67
CA PRO A 161 5.57 4.98 45.86
C PRO A 161 6.11 5.42 47.24
N ASP A 162 6.63 4.52 48.09
CA ASP A 162 7.19 4.72 49.44
C ASP A 162 7.85 6.10 49.75
N SER A 163 7.07 7.07 50.25
CA SER A 163 7.52 8.46 50.49
C SER A 163 8.17 9.16 49.27
N SER A 164 7.96 8.59 48.09
CA SER A 164 8.34 9.10 46.78
C SER A 164 7.16 9.87 46.18
N HIS A 165 7.43 10.66 45.15
CA HIS A 165 6.38 11.44 44.49
C HIS A 165 6.54 11.34 42.99
N ALA A 166 5.42 11.17 42.29
CA ALA A 166 5.37 11.47 40.87
C ALA A 166 4.96 12.94 40.70
N TYR A 167 5.47 13.57 39.65
CA TYR A 167 5.20 14.96 39.32
C TYR A 167 4.71 15.07 37.88
N TYR A 168 3.89 16.08 37.64
CA TYR A 168 3.35 16.40 36.33
C TYR A 168 3.46 17.89 36.04
N TYR A 169 3.88 18.19 34.83
CA TYR A 169 4.01 19.54 34.29
C TYR A 169 3.52 19.59 32.85
N THR A 170 2.88 20.69 32.47
CA THR A 170 2.69 21.07 31.07
C THR A 170 2.73 22.58 30.95
N ASN A 171 3.34 23.10 29.88
CA ASN A 171 3.27 24.51 29.55
C ASN A 171 2.04 24.87 28.69
N ASN A 172 1.19 23.90 28.34
CA ASN A 172 0.05 24.03 27.44
C ASN A 172 0.39 24.61 26.05
N ASP A 173 1.61 24.35 25.57
CA ASP A 173 2.08 24.81 24.27
C ASP A 173 2.82 23.70 23.54
N ASP A 174 3.97 23.27 24.06
CA ASP A 174 4.85 22.33 23.37
C ASP A 174 5.47 21.23 24.23
N THR A 175 5.33 21.29 25.56
CA THR A 175 6.05 20.42 26.49
C THR A 175 5.14 19.93 27.61
N CYS A 176 5.07 18.62 27.79
CA CYS A 176 4.41 17.95 28.91
C CYS A 176 5.32 16.88 29.50
N ILE A 177 5.45 16.82 30.82
CA ILE A 177 6.42 15.97 31.53
C ILE A 177 5.71 15.20 32.64
N VAL A 178 6.05 13.93 32.77
CA VAL A 178 5.75 13.10 33.95
C VAL A 178 7.04 12.53 34.47
N ALA A 179 7.32 12.76 35.75
CA ALA A 179 8.53 12.24 36.41
C ALA A 179 8.16 11.38 37.62
N TRP A 180 8.74 10.19 37.72
CA TRP A 180 8.74 9.36 38.92
C TRP A 180 10.02 9.66 39.68
N HIS A 181 9.91 10.19 40.90
CA HIS A 181 11.06 10.66 41.65
C HIS A 181 11.25 9.85 42.95
N ASN A 182 12.35 9.11 43.03
CA ASN A 182 12.73 8.22 44.13
C ASN A 182 11.78 7.04 44.37
N PHE A 183 11.14 6.52 43.33
CA PHE A 183 10.36 5.28 43.43
C PHE A 183 11.29 4.10 43.74
N ARG A 184 10.76 3.03 44.32
CA ARG A 184 11.53 1.82 44.63
C ARG A 184 10.91 0.62 43.95
N HIS A 185 11.70 -0.41 43.72
CA HIS A 185 11.21 -1.70 43.21
C HIS A 185 10.67 -2.52 44.38
N TYR A 186 9.49 -3.12 44.26
CA TYR A 186 8.96 -4.03 45.26
C TYR A 186 9.90 -5.24 45.44
N PRO A 187 10.33 -5.62 46.66
CA PRO A 187 9.84 -5.18 47.97
C PRO A 187 10.70 -4.07 48.61
N ASN A 188 10.63 -2.85 48.05
CA ASN A 188 11.18 -1.58 48.54
C ASN A 188 12.71 -1.47 48.47
N THR A 189 13.29 -1.95 47.38
CA THR A 189 14.72 -1.91 47.08
C THR A 189 15.06 -0.92 45.96
N GLY A 190 16.30 -0.43 45.96
CA GLY A 190 16.74 0.55 44.96
C GLY A 190 16.02 1.90 45.07
N ILE A 191 16.35 2.77 44.13
CA ILE A 191 15.84 4.12 43.89
C ILE A 191 15.85 4.29 42.37
N TYR A 192 14.69 4.63 41.83
CA TYR A 192 14.43 4.86 40.43
C TYR A 192 13.89 6.27 40.27
N THR A 193 14.61 7.07 39.49
CA THR A 193 14.23 8.44 39.13
C THR A 193 14.35 8.59 37.62
N PHE A 194 13.20 8.73 36.98
CA PHE A 194 13.07 8.78 35.53
C PHE A 194 11.87 9.64 35.11
N GLU A 195 11.86 10.10 33.87
CA GLU A 195 10.80 10.93 33.32
C GLU A 195 10.48 10.58 31.88
N VAL A 196 9.26 10.93 31.47
CA VAL A 196 8.85 11.00 30.07
C VAL A 196 8.48 12.44 29.73
N ILE A 197 8.95 12.90 28.57
CA ILE A 197 8.67 14.20 27.99
C ILE A 197 7.91 13.96 26.69
N LEU A 198 6.68 14.49 26.61
CA LEU A 198 5.89 14.57 25.40
C LEU A 198 6.09 15.96 24.79
N THR A 199 6.31 16.01 23.47
CA THR A 199 6.49 17.27 22.73
C THR A 199 5.43 17.46 21.65
N SER A 200 5.08 18.70 21.32
CA SER A 200 4.02 19.01 20.33
C SER A 200 4.30 18.55 18.89
N ASN A 201 5.54 18.14 18.59
CA ASN A 201 5.90 17.45 17.35
C ASN A 201 5.70 15.92 17.41
N ASN A 202 4.91 15.42 18.38
CA ASN A 202 4.65 14.00 18.64
C ASN A 202 5.89 13.19 19.05
N GLY A 203 6.92 13.87 19.58
CA GLY A 203 8.09 13.22 20.17
C GLY A 203 7.81 12.75 21.59
N ILE A 204 8.42 11.62 21.94
CA ILE A 204 8.40 11.04 23.28
C ILE A 204 9.86 10.83 23.68
N VAL A 205 10.31 11.45 24.76
CA VAL A 205 11.68 11.27 25.25
C VAL A 205 11.63 10.72 26.67
N PHE A 206 12.27 9.57 26.88
CA PHE A 206 12.51 9.05 28.22
C PHE A 206 13.87 9.54 28.70
N GLN A 207 13.98 9.90 29.97
CA GLN A 207 15.25 10.22 30.59
C GLN A 207 15.38 9.54 31.95
N TYR A 208 16.57 9.07 32.27
CA TYR A 208 16.83 8.30 33.48
C TYR A 208 17.93 8.96 34.30
N GLN A 209 17.56 9.58 35.42
CA GLN A 209 18.51 10.27 36.28
C GLN A 209 19.28 9.30 37.19
N GLN A 210 18.58 8.29 37.71
CA GLN A 210 19.16 7.35 38.66
C GLN A 210 18.38 6.04 38.63
N LEU A 211 19.09 4.92 38.38
CA LEU A 211 18.58 3.56 38.49
C LEU A 211 19.60 2.72 39.26
N ASN A 212 19.29 2.29 40.48
CA ASN A 212 20.26 1.59 41.34
C ASN A 212 19.71 0.33 42.08
N GLY A 213 18.57 -0.20 41.63
CA GLY A 213 17.99 -1.44 42.16
C GLY A 213 18.14 -2.64 41.22
N THR A 214 17.13 -3.50 41.16
CA THR A 214 16.94 -4.52 40.12
C THR A 214 16.85 -3.87 38.75
N LEU A 215 17.61 -4.37 37.78
CA LEU A 215 17.77 -3.75 36.46
C LEU A 215 17.49 -4.73 35.30
N ASP A 216 16.91 -5.89 35.60
CA ASP A 216 16.70 -7.00 34.66
C ASP A 216 15.25 -7.54 34.67
N SER A 217 14.30 -6.80 35.26
CA SER A 217 12.88 -7.18 35.38
C SER A 217 11.90 -6.18 34.76
N HIS A 218 12.38 -5.19 34.00
CA HIS A 218 11.57 -4.07 33.55
C HIS A 218 11.29 -4.10 32.03
N THR A 219 10.25 -3.38 31.61
CA THR A 219 9.94 -3.10 30.19
C THR A 219 10.12 -1.60 29.90
N ILE A 220 10.81 -1.29 28.80
CA ILE A 220 10.86 0.06 28.21
C ILE A 220 10.36 -0.04 26.78
N GLY A 221 9.38 0.78 26.42
CA GLY A 221 8.83 0.80 25.07
C GLY A 221 7.51 1.54 24.95
N ILE A 222 6.93 1.50 23.75
CA ILE A 222 5.62 2.08 23.43
C ILE A 222 4.80 1.12 22.58
N GLU A 223 3.47 1.14 22.69
CA GLU A 223 2.60 0.33 21.84
C GLU A 223 1.24 0.95 21.57
N ASN A 224 0.60 0.46 20.50
CA ASN A 224 -0.69 0.94 20.02
C ASN A 224 -1.86 0.51 20.92
N SER A 225 -3.07 0.97 20.59
CA SER A 225 -4.27 0.75 21.40
C SER A 225 -4.79 -0.68 21.43
N SER A 226 -4.28 -1.56 20.58
CA SER A 226 -4.68 -2.97 20.48
C SER A 226 -3.55 -3.94 20.83
N GLY A 227 -2.36 -3.44 21.17
CA GLY A 227 -1.22 -4.29 21.48
C GLY A 227 -0.71 -5.12 20.31
N SER A 228 -0.99 -4.68 19.08
CA SER A 228 -0.64 -5.40 17.85
C SER A 228 0.60 -4.82 17.16
N ALA A 229 1.01 -3.61 17.56
CA ALA A 229 2.19 -2.92 17.04
C ALA A 229 2.80 -2.09 18.16
N GLY A 230 4.12 -2.06 18.22
CA GLY A 230 4.86 -1.40 19.27
C GLY A 230 6.36 -1.46 19.04
N LEU A 231 7.09 -0.67 19.82
CA LEU A 231 8.53 -0.66 19.87
C LEU A 231 9.00 -1.01 21.28
N GLN A 232 9.61 -2.18 21.40
CA GLN A 232 10.30 -2.59 22.62
C GLN A 232 11.77 -2.16 22.56
N TYR A 233 12.20 -1.37 23.53
CA TYR A 233 13.61 -1.07 23.77
C TYR A 233 14.23 -2.18 24.63
N ILE A 234 13.57 -2.55 25.73
CA ILE A 234 14.01 -3.66 26.60
C ILE A 234 12.82 -4.38 27.24
N TYR A 235 13.03 -5.67 27.56
CA TYR A 235 12.13 -6.50 28.35
C TYR A 235 12.97 -7.52 29.11
N ASN A 236 12.82 -7.57 30.44
CA ASN A 236 13.40 -8.58 31.33
C ASN A 236 14.86 -8.95 31.00
N SER A 237 15.64 -7.92 30.70
CA SER A 237 17.05 -8.04 30.32
C SER A 237 17.82 -6.99 31.10
N PHE A 238 19.01 -7.36 31.60
CA PHE A 238 19.84 -6.43 32.35
C PHE A 238 20.27 -5.23 31.50
N SER A 239 19.95 -4.02 31.95
CA SER A 239 20.50 -2.78 31.40
C SER A 239 20.44 -1.64 32.41
N ASN A 240 21.35 -0.67 32.29
CA ASN A 240 21.36 0.52 33.13
C ASN A 240 21.31 1.78 32.26
N GLU A 241 20.14 2.41 32.23
CA GLU A 241 19.88 3.62 31.47
C GLU A 241 20.28 4.90 32.21
N THR A 242 20.85 4.82 33.41
CA THR A 242 21.27 6.02 34.17
C THR A 242 22.13 6.96 33.30
N GLY A 243 21.70 8.21 33.17
CA GLY A 243 22.34 9.22 32.33
C GLY A 243 22.05 9.09 30.83
N ARG A 244 21.05 8.30 30.43
CA ARG A 244 20.60 8.16 29.04
C ARG A 244 19.29 8.90 28.78
N ALA A 245 19.13 9.29 27.51
CA ALA A 245 17.84 9.66 26.95
C ALA A 245 17.47 8.70 25.81
N ILE A 246 16.19 8.38 25.67
CA ILE A 246 15.67 7.51 24.61
C ILE A 246 14.54 8.24 23.91
N TYR A 247 14.67 8.47 22.61
CA TYR A 247 13.61 9.05 21.79
C TYR A 247 12.73 7.94 21.22
N PHE A 248 11.42 8.15 21.24
CA PHE A 248 10.44 7.45 20.44
C PHE A 248 9.62 8.44 19.61
N GLY A 249 9.35 8.13 18.35
CA GLY A 249 8.50 8.97 17.51
C GLY A 249 8.66 8.72 16.02
N LEU A 250 8.00 9.54 15.20
CA LEU A 250 7.99 9.39 13.74
C LEU A 250 9.24 9.94 13.04
N ARG A 251 10.14 10.60 13.79
CA ARG A 251 11.40 11.12 13.25
C ARG A 251 12.43 9.98 13.21
N PRO A 252 12.97 9.60 12.04
CA PRO A 252 14.00 8.57 11.96
C PRO A 252 15.37 9.08 12.45
N PRO A 253 16.29 8.19 12.83
CA PRO A 253 17.68 8.55 13.13
C PRO A 253 18.43 9.02 11.86
N HIS A 254 19.19 10.12 11.98
CA HIS A 254 20.00 10.69 10.89
C HIS A 254 21.47 10.40 11.07
N TYR A 255 22.03 9.49 10.28
CA TYR A 255 23.43 9.10 10.42
C TYR A 255 24.42 9.98 9.64
N VAL A 256 23.93 10.89 8.82
CA VAL A 256 24.75 11.78 7.99
C VAL A 256 24.08 13.15 7.84
N THR A 257 24.87 14.19 7.57
CA THR A 257 24.35 15.57 7.44
C THR A 257 23.69 15.84 6.09
N HIS A 258 24.25 15.29 5.01
CA HIS A 258 23.80 15.51 3.64
C HIS A 258 23.46 14.16 3.01
N ASP A 259 22.17 13.88 2.79
CA ASP A 259 21.69 12.65 2.14
C ASP A 259 20.33 12.90 1.48
N VAL A 260 20.31 12.87 0.16
CA VAL A 260 19.09 12.99 -0.65
C VAL A 260 19.00 11.82 -1.62
N MET A 261 17.82 11.22 -1.70
CA MET A 261 17.59 10.09 -2.59
C MET A 261 16.27 10.21 -3.35
N PRO A 262 16.18 9.70 -4.59
CA PRO A 262 14.90 9.38 -5.18
C PRO A 262 14.30 8.17 -4.44
N SER A 263 13.21 8.37 -3.69
CA SER A 263 12.61 7.31 -2.86
C SER A 263 11.58 6.47 -3.61
N SER A 264 10.94 6.99 -4.66
CA SER A 264 9.99 6.23 -5.49
C SER A 264 9.66 6.93 -6.80
N PHE A 265 9.42 6.16 -7.86
CA PHE A 265 8.65 6.66 -9.01
C PHE A 265 7.17 6.77 -8.63
N ARG A 266 6.55 7.90 -8.97
CA ARG A 266 5.12 8.19 -8.83
C ARG A 266 4.41 8.23 -10.18
N GLY A 267 5.18 8.31 -11.26
CA GLY A 267 4.71 8.25 -12.64
C GLY A 267 5.79 7.62 -13.53
N PRO A 268 5.42 6.82 -14.55
CA PRO A 268 4.04 6.55 -14.98
C PRO A 268 3.29 5.64 -14.00
N SER A 269 1.98 5.88 -13.80
CA SER A 269 1.12 5.11 -12.88
C SER A 269 0.83 3.70 -13.39
N ASN A 270 0.80 3.53 -14.71
CA ASN A 270 0.79 2.23 -15.37
C ASN A 270 2.21 1.95 -15.92
N PRO A 271 2.86 0.83 -15.55
CA PRO A 271 4.19 0.49 -16.05
C PRO A 271 4.20 0.07 -17.53
N ARG A 272 3.08 0.22 -18.25
CA ARG A 272 2.95 -0.16 -19.66
C ARG A 272 2.13 0.87 -20.44
N GLY A 273 2.36 0.97 -21.75
CA GLY A 273 1.51 1.75 -22.66
C GLY A 273 1.84 1.54 -24.14
N LEU A 274 0.98 2.08 -25.01
CA LEU A 274 1.14 1.95 -26.45
C LEU A 274 2.37 2.73 -26.94
N VAL A 275 3.04 2.20 -27.96
CA VAL A 275 3.95 2.99 -28.79
C VAL A 275 3.21 4.22 -29.31
N GLY A 276 3.83 5.40 -29.22
CA GLY A 276 3.23 6.68 -29.56
C GLY A 276 2.36 7.31 -28.45
N SER A 277 2.05 6.58 -27.37
CA SER A 277 1.35 7.16 -26.22
C SER A 277 2.33 7.81 -25.26
N GLN A 278 2.09 9.07 -24.97
CA GLN A 278 2.92 9.86 -24.10
C GLN A 278 2.67 9.52 -22.61
N PHE A 279 3.73 9.45 -21.82
CA PHE A 279 3.64 9.42 -20.36
C PHE A 279 4.51 10.50 -19.71
N VAL A 280 4.23 10.79 -18.43
CA VAL A 280 4.98 11.79 -17.64
C VAL A 280 5.74 11.07 -16.53
N PRO A 281 7.08 11.04 -16.55
CA PRO A 281 7.86 10.59 -15.41
C PRO A 281 7.60 11.51 -14.21
N SER A 282 7.31 10.92 -13.06
CA SER A 282 7.21 11.64 -11.80
C SER A 282 7.95 10.85 -10.72
N VAL A 283 8.72 11.56 -9.90
CA VAL A 283 9.59 10.96 -8.89
C VAL A 283 9.38 11.69 -7.57
N ARG A 284 9.30 10.93 -6.49
CA ARG A 284 9.41 11.44 -5.12
C ARG A 284 10.87 11.36 -4.70
N PHE A 285 11.43 12.49 -4.30
CA PHE A 285 12.74 12.59 -3.66
C PHE A 285 12.54 12.81 -2.16
N THR A 286 13.45 12.27 -1.35
CA THR A 286 13.42 12.34 0.11
C THR A 286 14.78 12.81 0.61
N ASN A 287 14.77 13.70 1.60
CA ASN A 287 15.97 14.10 2.33
C ASN A 287 16.05 13.25 3.61
N ALA A 288 17.06 12.39 3.69
CA ALA A 288 17.34 11.53 4.84
C ALA A 288 18.52 12.06 5.69
N GLY A 289 19.14 13.15 5.26
CA GLY A 289 20.13 13.88 6.05
C GLY A 289 19.50 14.92 6.97
N SER A 290 20.30 15.46 7.89
CA SER A 290 19.84 16.47 8.85
C SER A 290 19.86 17.91 8.30
N ALA A 291 20.58 18.19 7.21
CA ALA A 291 20.64 19.51 6.59
C ALA A 291 19.44 19.79 5.67
N ILE A 292 19.10 21.06 5.45
CA ILE A 292 18.13 21.46 4.42
C ILE A 292 18.84 21.47 3.07
N GLU A 293 18.28 20.79 2.07
CA GLU A 293 18.97 20.55 0.81
C GLU A 293 18.38 21.25 -0.41
N THR A 294 19.26 21.61 -1.33
CA THR A 294 18.90 22.13 -2.66
C THR A 294 19.78 21.46 -3.71
N PHE A 295 19.17 20.61 -4.53
CA PHE A 295 19.85 19.69 -5.44
C PHE A 295 19.08 19.51 -6.74
N ASP A 296 19.71 18.85 -7.71
CA ASP A 296 19.07 18.52 -8.98
C ASP A 296 18.56 17.08 -8.95
N GLY A 297 17.27 16.89 -9.22
CA GLY A 297 16.71 15.57 -9.51
C GLY A 297 16.75 15.31 -11.00
N ARG A 298 17.31 14.19 -11.44
CA ARG A 298 17.44 13.84 -12.87
C ARG A 298 16.68 12.56 -13.19
N VAL A 299 16.01 12.54 -14.34
CA VAL A 299 15.44 11.32 -14.94
C VAL A 299 16.08 11.06 -16.29
N ARG A 300 16.57 9.84 -16.48
CA ARG A 300 17.06 9.31 -17.75
C ARG A 300 16.21 8.13 -18.20
N ILE A 301 15.99 7.99 -19.50
CA ILE A 301 15.28 6.84 -20.07
C ILE A 301 16.17 6.19 -21.11
N PHE A 302 16.36 4.88 -20.98
CA PHE A 302 17.16 4.07 -21.87
C PHE A 302 16.30 3.01 -22.57
N HIS A 303 16.60 2.76 -23.84
CA HIS A 303 16.06 1.65 -24.61
C HIS A 303 17.20 1.03 -25.42
N ASN A 304 17.36 -0.30 -25.40
CA ASN A 304 18.46 -1.01 -26.07
C ASN A 304 19.84 -0.38 -25.80
N SER A 305 20.10 -0.04 -24.53
CA SER A 305 21.32 0.64 -24.07
C SER A 305 21.56 2.06 -24.61
N GLN A 306 20.66 2.62 -25.42
CA GLN A 306 20.71 4.00 -25.88
C GLN A 306 19.91 4.91 -24.95
N GLN A 307 20.50 6.06 -24.58
CA GLN A 307 19.80 7.08 -23.80
C GLN A 307 18.92 7.92 -24.72
N LEU A 308 17.60 7.88 -24.51
CA LEU A 308 16.61 8.59 -25.32
C LEU A 308 16.05 9.84 -24.63
N TYR A 309 16.23 9.93 -23.32
CA TYR A 309 15.70 11.01 -22.50
C TYR A 309 16.67 11.33 -21.37
N ASN A 310 16.83 12.62 -21.09
CA ASN A 310 17.64 13.12 -19.99
C ASN A 310 17.11 14.50 -19.57
N GLN A 311 16.42 14.56 -18.43
CA GLN A 311 15.82 15.80 -17.93
C GLN A 311 16.14 16.00 -16.46
N THR A 312 16.31 17.25 -16.08
CA THR A 312 16.64 17.67 -14.72
C THR A 312 15.58 18.63 -14.18
N ARG A 313 15.30 18.53 -12.89
CA ARG A 313 14.44 19.45 -12.12
C ARG A 313 15.18 19.89 -10.87
N ARG A 314 15.24 21.20 -10.64
CA ARG A 314 15.77 21.76 -9.40
C ARG A 314 14.78 21.52 -8.26
N ILE A 315 15.26 20.95 -7.16
CA ILE A 315 14.53 20.78 -5.91
C ILE A 315 15.21 21.69 -4.89
N SER A 316 14.45 22.59 -4.27
CA SER A 316 14.99 23.62 -3.40
C SER A 316 14.38 23.54 -2.01
N ASN A 317 15.20 23.84 -0.99
CA ASN A 317 14.78 23.92 0.41
C ASN A 317 14.05 22.65 0.91
N LEU A 318 14.50 21.46 0.48
CA LEU A 318 13.93 20.21 0.96
C LEU A 318 14.41 20.00 2.40
N ARG A 319 13.50 20.19 3.36
CA ARG A 319 13.78 19.98 4.78
C ARG A 319 14.13 18.51 5.06
N SER A 320 14.90 18.30 6.11
CA SER A 320 15.14 16.97 6.66
C SER A 320 13.83 16.21 6.91
N ASP A 321 13.85 14.90 6.72
CA ASP A 321 12.71 13.96 6.80
C ASP A 321 11.55 14.23 5.84
N SER A 322 11.68 15.24 5.00
CA SER A 322 10.63 15.63 4.07
C SER A 322 10.86 14.99 2.72
N SER A 323 9.75 14.81 2.00
CA SER A 323 9.76 14.35 0.62
C SER A 323 9.14 15.38 -0.30
N TYR A 324 9.68 15.50 -1.51
CA TYR A 324 9.13 16.34 -2.58
C TYR A 324 8.88 15.51 -3.82
N GLN A 325 7.66 15.55 -4.33
CA GLN A 325 7.30 14.92 -5.58
C GLN A 325 7.35 15.95 -6.70
N THR A 326 8.03 15.62 -7.79
CA THR A 326 8.10 16.45 -8.99
C THR A 326 7.79 15.64 -10.25
N SER A 327 7.39 16.34 -11.31
CA SER A 327 7.12 15.78 -12.63
C SER A 327 8.08 16.36 -13.66
N PHE A 328 8.54 15.50 -14.56
CA PHE A 328 9.47 15.85 -15.62
C PHE A 328 8.71 16.14 -16.92
N LEU A 329 9.44 16.51 -17.98
CA LEU A 329 8.83 16.61 -19.30
C LEU A 329 8.33 15.24 -19.74
N SER A 330 7.27 15.22 -20.52
CA SER A 330 6.73 13.98 -21.02
C SER A 330 7.67 13.23 -21.96
N PHE A 331 7.52 11.92 -22.03
CA PHE A 331 8.22 11.04 -22.97
C PHE A 331 7.21 10.21 -23.76
N THR A 332 7.49 10.03 -25.05
CA THR A 332 6.68 9.22 -25.96
C THR A 332 7.55 8.10 -26.53
N PRO A 333 7.32 6.84 -26.16
CA PRO A 333 8.00 5.70 -26.76
C PRO A 333 7.74 5.63 -28.26
N THR A 334 8.78 5.49 -29.07
CA THR A 334 8.68 5.36 -30.53
C THR A 334 8.77 3.91 -31.01
N GLU A 335 9.22 3.00 -30.16
CA GLU A 335 9.44 1.59 -30.46
C GLU A 335 8.84 0.72 -29.34
N ALA A 336 8.49 -0.51 -29.67
CA ALA A 336 8.04 -1.47 -28.66
C ALA A 336 9.24 -2.05 -27.90
N GLY A 337 9.04 -2.38 -26.63
CA GLY A 337 10.03 -3.02 -25.79
C GLY A 337 10.16 -2.38 -24.41
N SER A 338 11.20 -2.78 -23.68
CA SER A 338 11.47 -2.28 -22.34
C SER A 338 12.26 -0.96 -22.39
N TYR A 339 11.78 0.01 -21.64
CA TYR A 339 12.41 1.30 -21.38
C TYR A 339 12.82 1.34 -19.90
N GLN A 340 14.12 1.46 -19.64
CA GLN A 340 14.65 1.62 -18.29
C GLN A 340 14.59 3.10 -17.90
N LEU A 341 13.76 3.42 -16.91
CA LEU A 341 13.71 4.74 -16.31
C LEU A 341 14.65 4.73 -15.11
N ILE A 342 15.56 5.70 -15.05
CA ILE A 342 16.53 5.86 -13.97
C ILE A 342 16.35 7.26 -13.40
N ALA A 343 16.04 7.35 -12.11
CA ALA A 343 16.04 8.60 -11.38
C ALA A 343 17.30 8.71 -10.53
N THR A 344 17.92 9.88 -10.50
CA THR A 344 19.13 10.16 -9.73
C THR A 344 18.98 11.47 -8.96
N SER A 345 19.38 11.53 -7.69
CA SER A 345 19.63 12.77 -6.96
C SER A 345 21.06 13.24 -7.21
N GLU A 346 21.24 14.53 -7.49
CA GLU A 346 22.53 15.13 -7.81
C GLU A 346 22.88 16.19 -6.76
N LEU A 347 23.40 15.73 -5.63
CA LEU A 347 23.97 16.56 -4.57
C LEU A 347 25.46 16.24 -4.42
N SER A 348 26.33 17.22 -4.70
CA SER A 348 27.79 17.00 -4.69
C SER A 348 28.37 16.70 -3.32
N THR A 349 27.65 17.04 -2.25
CA THR A 349 28.03 16.83 -0.85
C THR A 349 27.31 15.64 -0.23
N ASP A 350 26.59 14.83 -1.02
CA ASP A 350 25.89 13.64 -0.54
C ASP A 350 26.87 12.66 0.12
N LEU A 351 26.52 12.18 1.31
CA LEU A 351 27.34 11.30 2.12
C LEU A 351 26.90 9.82 2.03
N ARG A 352 25.83 9.51 1.30
CA ARG A 352 25.32 8.14 1.10
C ARG A 352 25.06 7.82 -0.38
N PRO A 353 26.08 7.91 -1.26
CA PRO A 353 25.92 7.79 -2.72
C PRO A 353 25.33 6.47 -3.25
N ARG A 354 25.14 5.46 -2.39
CA ARG A 354 24.51 4.17 -2.75
C ARG A 354 23.00 4.27 -2.93
N ASN A 355 22.33 5.26 -2.33
CA ASN A 355 20.87 5.44 -2.44
C ASN A 355 20.48 6.54 -3.45
N ASP A 356 21.45 7.22 -4.05
CA ASP A 356 21.23 8.33 -5.01
C ASP A 356 20.47 7.92 -6.27
N THR A 357 20.29 6.63 -6.55
CA THR A 357 19.71 6.15 -7.80
C THR A 357 18.67 5.05 -7.57
N ILE A 358 17.52 5.19 -8.23
CA ILE A 358 16.51 4.13 -8.37
C ILE A 358 16.18 3.92 -9.84
N SER A 359 15.68 2.73 -10.18
CA SER A 359 15.22 2.43 -11.54
C SER A 359 13.91 1.64 -11.54
N ILE A 360 13.14 1.81 -12.62
CA ILE A 360 11.98 1.01 -12.96
C ILE A 360 11.98 0.68 -14.46
N SER A 361 11.24 -0.35 -14.85
CA SER A 361 10.99 -0.68 -16.25
C SER A 361 9.61 -0.21 -16.68
N TYR A 362 9.54 0.47 -17.83
CA TYR A 362 8.30 0.77 -18.54
C TYR A 362 8.25 -0.05 -19.83
N TYR A 363 7.12 -0.68 -20.14
CA TYR A 363 6.99 -1.51 -21.33
C TYR A 363 6.10 -0.83 -22.36
N ALA A 364 6.70 -0.42 -23.48
CA ALA A 364 5.94 0.04 -24.64
C ALA A 364 5.55 -1.15 -25.51
N TYR A 365 4.30 -1.19 -25.98
CA TYR A 365 3.82 -2.25 -26.86
C TYR A 365 3.14 -1.67 -28.11
N SER A 366 3.27 -2.36 -29.23
CA SER A 366 2.55 -2.04 -30.46
C SER A 366 1.19 -2.75 -30.45
N ALA A 367 0.11 -2.05 -30.81
CA ALA A 367 -1.18 -2.70 -31.06
C ALA A 367 -1.14 -3.42 -32.41
N LEU A 368 -1.41 -4.73 -32.44
CA LEU A 368 -1.49 -5.51 -33.68
C LEU A 368 -2.92 -5.58 -34.26
N VAL A 369 -3.98 -5.51 -33.46
CA VAL A 369 -5.38 -5.51 -33.95
C VAL A 369 -6.24 -4.50 -33.16
N SER A 370 -6.68 -3.41 -33.81
CA SER A 370 -7.65 -2.47 -33.25
C SER A 370 -8.89 -2.44 -34.15
N LEU A 371 -10.05 -2.81 -33.60
CA LEU A 371 -11.30 -2.87 -34.35
C LEU A 371 -12.28 -1.84 -33.78
N ASN A 372 -12.60 -0.83 -34.57
CA ASN A 372 -13.65 0.14 -34.25
C ASN A 372 -14.99 -0.19 -34.92
N PHE A 373 -15.05 -1.26 -35.74
CA PHE A 373 -16.23 -1.77 -36.44
C PHE A 373 -16.95 -0.80 -37.39
N GLU A 374 -16.36 0.35 -37.70
CA GLU A 374 -16.99 1.32 -38.60
C GLU A 374 -16.92 0.87 -40.06
N ALA A 375 -15.76 0.35 -40.48
CA ALA A 375 -15.52 -0.05 -41.86
C ALA A 375 -16.24 -1.35 -42.24
N ASN A 376 -16.24 -2.34 -41.34
CA ASN A 376 -16.81 -3.67 -41.54
C ASN A 376 -16.99 -4.39 -40.19
N ALA A 377 -17.66 -5.54 -40.22
CA ALA A 377 -17.84 -6.43 -39.07
C ALA A 377 -16.56 -7.11 -38.57
N ALA A 378 -15.42 -6.79 -39.19
CA ALA A 378 -14.18 -7.56 -39.17
C ALA A 378 -14.43 -9.03 -39.58
N SER A 379 -13.51 -9.92 -39.23
CA SER A 379 -13.65 -11.38 -39.43
C SER A 379 -14.49 -12.05 -38.32
N PHE A 380 -15.31 -11.28 -37.60
CA PHE A 380 -16.14 -11.83 -36.54
C PHE A 380 -17.34 -12.57 -37.09
N LEU A 381 -17.64 -13.72 -36.48
CA LEU A 381 -18.74 -14.59 -36.86
C LEU A 381 -19.72 -14.69 -35.68
N GLY A 382 -20.83 -13.97 -35.79
CA GLY A 382 -21.96 -14.05 -34.88
C GLY A 382 -22.94 -15.14 -35.30
N ASN A 383 -23.55 -15.80 -34.31
CA ASN A 383 -24.74 -16.63 -34.51
C ASN A 383 -25.93 -16.05 -33.72
N HIS A 384 -27.14 -16.51 -34.07
CA HIS A 384 -28.39 -16.16 -33.40
C HIS A 384 -28.59 -14.64 -33.28
N ASP A 385 -28.55 -14.09 -32.07
CA ASP A 385 -28.88 -12.68 -31.85
C ASP A 385 -27.76 -11.71 -32.25
N TRP A 386 -26.51 -12.17 -32.40
CA TRP A 386 -25.40 -11.29 -32.73
C TRP A 386 -25.53 -10.69 -34.14
N GLN A 387 -25.59 -9.37 -34.22
CA GLN A 387 -25.73 -8.58 -35.45
C GLN A 387 -24.73 -7.43 -35.46
N TRP A 388 -24.15 -7.15 -36.63
CA TRP A 388 -23.27 -6.00 -36.83
C TRP A 388 -23.98 -4.88 -37.60
N GLY A 389 -23.87 -3.65 -37.13
CA GLY A 389 -24.46 -2.49 -37.79
C GLY A 389 -24.69 -1.32 -36.86
N VAL A 390 -25.58 -0.41 -37.27
CA VAL A 390 -25.98 0.76 -36.48
C VAL A 390 -27.14 0.36 -35.55
N PRO A 391 -26.99 0.47 -34.21
CA PRO A 391 -28.08 0.17 -33.30
C PRO A 391 -29.14 1.27 -33.36
N THR A 392 -30.42 0.88 -33.42
CA THR A 392 -31.56 1.79 -33.21
C THR A 392 -32.30 1.50 -31.90
N HIS A 393 -31.79 0.54 -31.13
CA HIS A 393 -32.31 0.07 -29.86
C HIS A 393 -31.13 -0.23 -28.91
N GLY A 394 -31.29 -0.02 -27.61
CA GLY A 394 -30.18 -0.05 -26.65
C GLY A 394 -29.45 1.29 -26.52
N PRO A 395 -28.09 1.32 -26.46
CA PRO A 395 -27.37 2.56 -26.29
C PRO A 395 -27.37 3.35 -27.60
N SER A 396 -27.73 4.62 -27.51
CA SER A 396 -27.56 5.59 -28.60
C SER A 396 -26.61 6.68 -28.10
N PRO A 397 -25.35 6.79 -28.58
CA PRO A 397 -24.70 6.08 -29.72
C PRO A 397 -23.71 4.94 -29.33
N ALA A 398 -23.17 4.27 -30.37
CA ALA A 398 -22.03 3.35 -30.27
C ALA A 398 -20.77 4.03 -29.70
N HIS A 399 -19.89 3.28 -29.03
CA HIS A 399 -18.73 3.86 -28.35
C HIS A 399 -17.73 4.54 -29.29
N SER A 400 -17.30 3.85 -30.36
CA SER A 400 -16.19 4.28 -31.22
C SER A 400 -16.64 5.00 -32.50
N GLY A 401 -17.95 5.20 -32.68
CA GLY A 401 -18.53 5.75 -33.91
C GLY A 401 -20.03 5.46 -34.04
N THR A 402 -20.44 4.83 -35.14
CA THR A 402 -21.83 4.55 -35.49
C THR A 402 -22.18 3.07 -35.52
N ARG A 403 -21.19 2.18 -35.70
CA ARG A 403 -21.41 0.74 -35.90
C ARG A 403 -20.73 -0.09 -34.81
N LEU A 404 -21.31 -1.25 -34.52
CA LEU A 404 -20.85 -2.18 -33.49
C LEU A 404 -21.47 -3.56 -33.70
N TRP A 405 -21.10 -4.52 -32.84
CA TRP A 405 -21.82 -5.78 -32.68
C TRP A 405 -22.81 -5.69 -31.52
N ALA A 406 -24.01 -6.28 -31.68
CA ALA A 406 -25.06 -6.28 -30.67
C ALA A 406 -25.95 -7.54 -30.72
N THR A 407 -26.54 -7.95 -29.60
CA THR A 407 -27.56 -9.02 -29.53
C THR A 407 -28.95 -8.54 -30.01
N LYS A 408 -29.02 -8.16 -31.30
CA LYS A 408 -30.09 -7.46 -32.08
C LYS A 408 -30.02 -5.93 -32.12
N LEU A 409 -29.82 -5.37 -33.31
CA LEU A 409 -29.65 -3.92 -33.48
C LEU A 409 -30.92 -3.09 -33.27
N THR A 410 -32.10 -3.70 -33.48
CA THR A 410 -33.38 -2.97 -33.62
C THR A 410 -34.44 -3.38 -32.61
N SER A 411 -34.14 -4.31 -31.70
CA SER A 411 -35.11 -4.84 -30.73
C SER A 411 -34.40 -5.52 -29.56
N ASP A 412 -35.17 -5.92 -28.55
CA ASP A 412 -34.69 -6.73 -27.44
C ASP A 412 -34.19 -8.11 -27.91
N TYR A 413 -33.20 -8.67 -27.20
CA TYR A 413 -32.65 -10.02 -27.49
C TYR A 413 -33.75 -11.09 -27.40
N THR A 414 -33.51 -12.25 -28.01
CA THR A 414 -34.49 -13.34 -28.06
C THR A 414 -34.66 -13.95 -26.68
N VAL A 415 -35.93 -14.08 -26.24
CA VAL A 415 -36.28 -14.82 -25.02
C VAL A 415 -35.90 -16.29 -25.21
N GLY A 416 -35.21 -16.85 -24.23
CA GLY A 416 -34.59 -18.16 -24.28
C GLY A 416 -35.55 -19.33 -24.00
N PRO A 417 -34.98 -20.52 -23.76
CA PRO A 417 -33.55 -20.77 -23.58
C PRO A 417 -32.76 -20.65 -24.90
N LEU A 418 -31.78 -19.74 -24.97
CA LEU A 418 -30.96 -19.52 -26.17
C LEU A 418 -29.52 -19.13 -25.81
N LEU A 419 -28.55 -19.67 -26.56
CA LEU A 419 -27.15 -19.26 -26.51
C LEU A 419 -26.78 -18.57 -27.83
N SER A 420 -26.36 -17.32 -27.75
CA SER A 420 -25.81 -16.55 -28.85
C SER A 420 -24.32 -16.32 -28.65
N SER A 421 -23.49 -16.70 -29.62
CA SER A 421 -22.03 -16.62 -29.60
C SER A 421 -21.53 -15.73 -30.72
N LEU A 422 -20.54 -14.89 -30.40
CA LEU A 422 -19.78 -14.09 -31.34
C LEU A 422 -18.31 -14.50 -31.25
N ASN A 423 -17.79 -15.11 -32.31
CA ASN A 423 -16.39 -15.56 -32.35
C ASN A 423 -15.53 -14.58 -33.14
N SER A 424 -14.31 -14.35 -32.66
CA SER A 424 -13.25 -13.74 -33.47
C SER A 424 -12.78 -14.69 -34.57
N ASP A 425 -11.93 -14.18 -35.46
CA ASP A 425 -11.04 -15.03 -36.26
C ASP A 425 -9.98 -15.69 -35.36
N THR A 426 -9.13 -16.52 -35.96
CA THR A 426 -7.94 -17.03 -35.28
C THR A 426 -6.92 -15.90 -35.08
N LEU A 427 -6.52 -15.71 -33.83
CA LEU A 427 -5.58 -14.69 -33.40
C LEU A 427 -4.29 -15.37 -32.95
N PHE A 428 -3.13 -14.88 -33.38
CA PHE A 428 -1.89 -15.26 -32.71
C PHE A 428 -1.72 -14.41 -31.46
N LEU A 429 -1.44 -15.00 -30.30
CA LEU A 429 -1.24 -14.30 -29.03
C LEU A 429 0.25 -14.31 -28.70
N GLY A 430 0.84 -13.13 -28.46
CA GLY A 430 2.24 -13.01 -28.07
C GLY A 430 2.46 -12.92 -26.57
N GLU A 431 3.72 -12.77 -26.15
CA GLU A 431 4.07 -12.58 -24.74
C GLU A 431 3.44 -11.31 -24.15
N GLY A 432 2.63 -11.48 -23.10
CA GLY A 432 1.93 -10.36 -22.45
C GLY A 432 0.70 -9.87 -23.22
N ALA A 433 0.12 -10.70 -24.10
CA ALA A 433 -1.14 -10.41 -24.77
C ALA A 433 -2.24 -10.02 -23.78
N THR A 434 -3.03 -9.02 -24.15
CA THR A 434 -4.16 -8.51 -23.35
C THR A 434 -5.35 -8.32 -24.26
N LEU A 435 -6.55 -8.68 -23.80
CA LEU A 435 -7.78 -8.35 -24.49
C LEU A 435 -8.45 -7.18 -23.75
N THR A 436 -8.84 -6.14 -24.48
CA THR A 436 -9.71 -5.09 -23.96
C THR A 436 -10.90 -4.84 -24.89
N PHE A 437 -12.05 -4.51 -24.34
CA PHE A 437 -13.20 -4.12 -25.15
C PHE A 437 -14.13 -3.20 -24.37
N TRP A 438 -14.86 -2.36 -25.08
CA TRP A 438 -15.97 -1.61 -24.51
C TRP A 438 -17.27 -2.36 -24.72
N HIS A 439 -18.08 -2.47 -23.68
CA HIS A 439 -19.43 -3.04 -23.75
C HIS A 439 -20.49 -2.16 -23.08
N TRP A 440 -21.74 -2.40 -23.44
CA TRP A 440 -22.92 -1.89 -22.75
C TRP A 440 -23.92 -3.04 -22.65
N TYR A 441 -24.61 -3.16 -21.50
CA TYR A 441 -25.62 -4.20 -21.32
C TYR A 441 -26.79 -3.76 -20.43
N ASN A 442 -28.00 -4.20 -20.77
CA ASN A 442 -29.20 -4.17 -19.92
C ASN A 442 -30.00 -5.48 -20.07
N THR A 443 -29.80 -6.39 -19.12
CA THR A 443 -30.25 -7.79 -19.19
C THR A 443 -31.11 -8.13 -17.98
N GLU A 444 -31.86 -9.24 -18.06
CA GLU A 444 -32.57 -9.76 -16.89
C GLU A 444 -31.57 -10.22 -15.82
N ALA A 445 -31.44 -9.41 -14.77
CA ALA A 445 -30.47 -9.65 -13.72
C ALA A 445 -30.60 -11.06 -13.13
N LEU A 446 -29.46 -11.73 -12.95
CA LEU A 446 -29.31 -13.12 -12.47
C LEU A 446 -29.73 -14.22 -13.45
N PHE A 447 -30.50 -13.93 -14.50
CA PHE A 447 -31.04 -14.95 -15.40
C PHE A 447 -30.39 -14.90 -16.77
N ASP A 448 -30.19 -13.70 -17.33
CA ASP A 448 -29.59 -13.48 -18.65
C ASP A 448 -28.26 -12.77 -18.51
N GLY A 449 -27.29 -13.10 -19.36
CA GLY A 449 -25.98 -12.45 -19.29
C GLY A 449 -24.97 -12.99 -20.27
N GLY A 450 -23.80 -12.34 -20.29
CA GLY A 450 -22.73 -12.71 -21.20
C GLY A 450 -21.37 -12.91 -20.54
N ASN A 451 -20.53 -13.77 -21.13
CA ASN A 451 -19.17 -14.00 -20.69
C ASN A 451 -18.20 -14.15 -21.87
N VAL A 452 -16.91 -14.11 -21.56
CA VAL A 452 -15.83 -14.18 -22.56
C VAL A 452 -15.09 -15.50 -22.40
N LYS A 453 -14.84 -16.16 -23.52
CA LYS A 453 -14.15 -17.45 -23.57
C LYS A 453 -12.99 -17.42 -24.56
N ILE A 454 -12.05 -18.32 -24.35
CA ILE A 454 -10.92 -18.56 -25.23
C ILE A 454 -10.84 -20.04 -25.60
N SER A 455 -10.49 -20.32 -26.85
CA SER A 455 -10.13 -21.64 -27.35
C SER A 455 -8.76 -21.58 -28.01
N THR A 456 -7.91 -22.56 -27.73
CA THR A 456 -6.59 -22.75 -28.36
C THR A 456 -6.53 -24.02 -29.21
N ASP A 457 -7.68 -24.65 -29.45
CA ASP A 457 -7.84 -25.93 -30.16
C ASP A 457 -8.91 -25.83 -31.26
N ASP A 458 -8.89 -24.70 -32.00
CA ASP A 458 -9.78 -24.41 -33.12
C ASP A 458 -11.28 -24.54 -32.78
N GLY A 459 -11.64 -24.20 -31.55
CA GLY A 459 -13.01 -24.18 -31.05
C GLY A 459 -13.52 -25.51 -30.51
N ALA A 460 -12.69 -26.55 -30.39
CA ALA A 460 -13.07 -27.84 -29.84
C ALA A 460 -13.39 -27.78 -28.34
N SER A 461 -12.65 -26.96 -27.57
CA SER A 461 -12.91 -26.68 -26.17
C SER A 461 -12.79 -25.18 -25.85
N TRP A 462 -13.44 -24.77 -24.76
CA TRP A 462 -13.54 -23.36 -24.38
C TRP A 462 -13.28 -23.17 -22.89
N THR A 463 -12.38 -22.24 -22.58
CA THR A 463 -12.09 -21.80 -21.21
C THR A 463 -12.73 -20.43 -20.98
N ILE A 464 -13.48 -20.26 -19.89
CA ILE A 464 -13.99 -18.94 -19.50
C ILE A 464 -12.83 -18.07 -19.03
N LEU A 465 -12.68 -16.90 -19.63
CA LEU A 465 -11.71 -15.89 -19.23
C LEU A 465 -12.30 -15.05 -18.09
N MET A 466 -11.48 -14.74 -17.09
CA MET A 466 -11.87 -13.84 -15.99
C MET A 466 -11.40 -12.42 -16.29
N PRO A 467 -12.30 -11.41 -16.30
CA PRO A 467 -11.90 -10.02 -16.42
C PRO A 467 -11.20 -9.55 -15.14
N ALA A 468 -10.33 -8.55 -15.27
CA ALA A 468 -9.62 -7.95 -14.13
C ALA A 468 -10.58 -7.37 -13.07
N GLY A 469 -11.75 -6.87 -13.49
CA GLY A 469 -12.80 -6.36 -12.60
C GLY A 469 -13.73 -7.43 -12.00
N GLY A 470 -13.62 -8.68 -12.45
CA GLY A 470 -14.60 -9.73 -12.14
C GLY A 470 -15.90 -9.62 -12.95
N TYR A 471 -16.73 -10.66 -12.88
CA TYR A 471 -18.09 -10.67 -13.43
C TYR A 471 -19.10 -10.19 -12.39
N ASP A 472 -20.31 -9.79 -12.81
CA ASP A 472 -21.37 -9.33 -11.92
C ASP A 472 -21.89 -10.43 -10.97
N GLY A 473 -21.74 -11.69 -11.37
CA GLY A 473 -22.03 -12.85 -10.55
C GLY A 473 -22.15 -14.14 -11.35
N ILE A 474 -22.86 -15.13 -10.80
CA ILE A 474 -23.15 -16.43 -11.42
C ILE A 474 -24.60 -16.44 -11.90
N LEU A 475 -24.83 -16.85 -13.16
CA LEU A 475 -26.18 -17.01 -13.69
C LEU A 475 -26.94 -18.14 -13.02
N SER A 476 -28.24 -17.94 -12.82
CA SER A 476 -29.13 -18.94 -12.22
C SER A 476 -29.19 -20.22 -13.07
N ASN A 477 -29.31 -21.37 -12.40
CA ASN A 477 -29.65 -22.64 -13.05
C ASN A 477 -31.15 -22.80 -13.31
N ALA A 478 -31.97 -21.86 -12.82
CA ALA A 478 -33.40 -21.86 -13.07
C ALA A 478 -33.70 -21.41 -14.51
N PHE A 479 -34.87 -21.80 -15.02
CA PHE A 479 -35.40 -21.37 -16.34
C PHE A 479 -34.52 -21.74 -17.55
N GLN A 480 -33.55 -22.63 -17.37
CA GLN A 480 -32.85 -23.33 -18.45
C GLN A 480 -31.97 -22.45 -19.35
N ASN A 481 -31.50 -21.28 -18.86
CA ASN A 481 -30.44 -20.55 -19.55
C ASN A 481 -29.25 -21.51 -19.85
N PRO A 482 -28.80 -21.64 -21.12
CA PRO A 482 -27.69 -22.52 -21.47
C PRO A 482 -26.36 -22.21 -20.76
N MET A 483 -26.21 -21.02 -20.19
CA MET A 483 -25.07 -20.55 -19.40
C MET A 483 -25.32 -20.62 -17.88
N GLY A 484 -26.43 -21.23 -17.44
CA GLY A 484 -26.74 -21.41 -16.02
C GLY A 484 -25.55 -22.01 -15.25
N GLY A 485 -25.24 -21.40 -14.10
CA GLY A 485 -24.09 -21.77 -13.27
C GLY A 485 -22.74 -21.23 -13.71
N GLN A 486 -22.65 -20.48 -14.83
CA GLN A 486 -21.42 -19.81 -15.26
C GLN A 486 -21.36 -18.36 -14.76
N PRO A 487 -20.16 -17.82 -14.51
CA PRO A 487 -19.99 -16.40 -14.27
C PRO A 487 -20.29 -15.59 -15.53
N ALA A 488 -20.95 -14.44 -15.35
CA ALA A 488 -21.35 -13.56 -16.45
C ALA A 488 -21.55 -12.10 -16.00
N PHE A 489 -21.47 -11.19 -16.96
CA PHE A 489 -22.02 -9.84 -16.84
C PHE A 489 -23.54 -9.92 -16.98
N TYR A 490 -24.28 -9.32 -16.06
CA TYR A 490 -25.75 -9.27 -16.09
C TYR A 490 -26.31 -8.02 -15.39
N GLY A 491 -27.61 -7.75 -15.57
CA GLY A 491 -28.24 -6.55 -15.05
C GLY A 491 -27.93 -5.35 -15.94
N ILE A 492 -27.55 -4.21 -15.37
CA ILE A 492 -27.43 -2.92 -16.08
C ILE A 492 -26.03 -2.33 -15.89
N SER A 493 -25.32 -2.08 -16.99
CA SER A 493 -23.94 -1.54 -16.99
C SER A 493 -23.85 -0.03 -16.72
N ASN A 494 -24.98 0.70 -16.78
CA ASN A 494 -25.06 2.16 -16.63
C ASN A 494 -24.19 2.98 -17.61
N GLY A 495 -23.91 2.43 -18.79
CA GLY A 495 -23.10 3.11 -19.80
C GLY A 495 -22.11 2.16 -20.48
N TRP A 496 -21.27 2.73 -21.32
CA TRP A 496 -20.15 2.01 -21.91
C TRP A 496 -19.09 1.79 -20.83
N PHE A 497 -18.70 0.54 -20.63
CA PHE A 497 -17.68 0.14 -19.67
C PHE A 497 -16.58 -0.64 -20.40
N MET A 498 -15.33 -0.47 -19.97
CA MET A 498 -14.19 -1.15 -20.60
C MET A 498 -13.75 -2.33 -19.75
N GLU A 499 -13.72 -3.51 -20.36
CA GLU A 499 -13.20 -4.72 -19.74
C GLU A 499 -11.76 -5.00 -20.16
N THR A 500 -11.02 -5.68 -19.29
CA THR A 500 -9.61 -6.06 -19.51
C THR A 500 -9.37 -7.49 -19.06
N PHE A 501 -8.71 -8.28 -19.91
CA PHE A 501 -8.36 -9.68 -19.65
C PHE A 501 -6.87 -9.90 -19.91
N ASP A 502 -6.20 -10.52 -18.95
CA ASP A 502 -4.83 -11.00 -19.13
C ASP A 502 -4.85 -12.32 -19.91
N LEU A 503 -4.16 -12.34 -21.05
CA LEU A 503 -4.02 -13.53 -21.89
C LEU A 503 -2.59 -14.10 -21.85
N SER A 504 -1.76 -13.66 -20.90
CA SER A 504 -0.35 -14.09 -20.78
C SER A 504 -0.19 -15.61 -20.68
N ALA A 505 -1.14 -16.32 -20.07
CA ALA A 505 -1.16 -17.78 -19.99
C ALA A 505 -1.28 -18.48 -21.36
N TYR A 506 -1.73 -17.76 -22.39
CA TYR A 506 -1.92 -18.24 -23.75
C TYR A 506 -0.87 -17.68 -24.73
N ALA A 507 0.22 -17.10 -24.20
CA ALA A 507 1.28 -16.53 -25.01
C ALA A 507 1.90 -17.55 -25.97
N ASN A 508 2.30 -17.05 -27.14
CA ASN A 508 2.89 -17.79 -28.26
C ASN A 508 2.00 -18.92 -28.82
N THR A 509 0.68 -18.78 -28.73
CA THR A 509 -0.29 -19.72 -29.29
C THR A 509 -1.29 -19.01 -30.21
N THR A 510 -1.98 -19.77 -31.05
CA THR A 510 -3.17 -19.28 -31.76
C THR A 510 -4.42 -19.51 -30.91
N ALA A 511 -5.33 -18.54 -30.88
CA ALA A 511 -6.54 -18.60 -30.09
C ALA A 511 -7.73 -17.94 -30.80
N ILE A 512 -8.93 -18.39 -30.46
CA ILE A 512 -10.19 -17.74 -30.82
C ILE A 512 -10.82 -17.20 -29.54
N ILE A 513 -11.25 -15.93 -29.58
CA ILE A 513 -12.02 -15.30 -28.50
C ILE A 513 -13.50 -15.38 -28.84
N ARG A 514 -14.31 -15.79 -27.88
CA ARG A 514 -15.77 -15.88 -27.99
C ARG A 514 -16.44 -14.99 -26.95
N PHE A 515 -17.46 -14.28 -27.39
CA PHE A 515 -18.40 -13.55 -26.55
C PHE A 515 -19.72 -14.32 -26.57
N ASP A 516 -20.03 -14.98 -25.47
CA ASP A 516 -21.30 -15.70 -25.30
C ASP A 516 -22.31 -14.81 -24.60
N PHE A 517 -23.57 -14.93 -25.01
CA PHE A 517 -24.74 -14.35 -24.38
C PHE A 517 -25.83 -15.42 -24.27
N GLY A 518 -26.26 -15.71 -23.05
CA GLY A 518 -27.31 -16.68 -22.77
C GLY A 518 -28.57 -15.98 -22.27
N SER A 519 -29.73 -16.41 -22.77
CA SER A 519 -31.04 -16.03 -22.24
C SER A 519 -31.84 -17.24 -21.77
N ASP A 520 -32.69 -17.02 -20.76
CA ASP A 520 -33.61 -18.00 -20.17
C ASP A 520 -34.99 -18.11 -20.87
#